data_AF-A0A1X6NGC1-F1
#
_entry.id   AF-A0A1X6NGC1-F1
#
_cell.length_a   1.000
_cell.length_b   1.000
_cell.length_c   1.000
_cell.angle_alpha   90.00
_cell.angle_beta   90.00
_cell.angle_gamma   90.00
#
_symmetry.space_group_name_H-M   'P 1'
#
loop_
_entity.id
_entity.type
_entity.pdbx_description
1 polymer ?
#
loop_
_entity_poly.entity_id
_entity_poly.type
_entity_poly.pdbx_seq_one_letter_code
_entity_poly.pdbx_strand_id
1 'polypeptide(L)'
;MGSVSPPSGNPQDYLSWAPYHWPACNWCTKGTTHLSNPAWTTCPYEVRDGKVNPDVSTLPDSPAVVHMTESVLYNSLAYVMQKTGSYSKNAASFIDAFFLSPSTGMRPNMNFGQMVRGPGQDHQIGTFTGVLDLRFLVKVVNSVQLLKAAGSPDWTSARDQALTSWMNQYSSWLQTSDLGKQVASKANNHYTFYVNQLAAAKMYVGDTKGATAALQSYFSNQYLDQIAASGEQPFEAVRTRPYHYRCFNLEAMITNAKLGDQLGTNFWSAKSKYGATIQTALDYTMGLDPKGEDVSDIFPHVAAVAAAYGDPSGKYAAFLQKQVSSYKSMPFWFYDQTSALPNSPAAHSTQKRAGMDKAFAAAEDIKEMMVNTVLKASQIPFECPAVFTLGPETELDDGIFVTCKQVEPFYEIQIPLNSSAIAM
;
A
#
# COMPACT_ATOMS: atom_id res chain seq x y z
N MET A 1 23.44 -20.45 -9.64
CA MET A 1 23.73 -19.07 -10.08
C MET A 1 24.56 -18.43 -8.97
N GLY A 2 25.65 -17.72 -9.28
CA GLY A 2 26.46 -17.04 -8.25
C GLY A 2 25.59 -16.05 -7.47
N SER A 3 25.82 -15.93 -6.16
CA SER A 3 25.10 -14.97 -5.32
C SER A 3 25.41 -13.55 -5.77
N VAL A 4 24.39 -12.77 -6.13
CA VAL A 4 24.52 -11.32 -6.32
C VAL A 4 24.62 -10.69 -4.94
N SER A 5 25.65 -9.88 -4.72
CA SER A 5 25.80 -9.11 -3.50
C SER A 5 25.41 -7.64 -3.74
N PRO A 6 24.93 -6.93 -2.71
CA PRO A 6 24.73 -5.48 -2.80
C PRO A 6 26.04 -4.77 -3.22
N PRO A 7 25.98 -3.69 -4.02
CA PRO A 7 27.16 -2.95 -4.44
C PRO A 7 28.06 -2.44 -3.30
N SER A 8 27.54 -2.25 -2.09
CA SER A 8 28.32 -1.92 -0.89
C SER A 8 29.29 -3.02 -0.45
N GLY A 9 29.11 -4.25 -0.94
CA GLY A 9 29.80 -5.45 -0.48
C GLY A 9 29.30 -5.98 0.87
N ASN A 10 28.31 -5.33 1.49
CA ASN A 10 27.73 -5.76 2.76
C ASN A 10 26.44 -6.56 2.52
N PRO A 11 26.38 -7.86 2.88
CA PRO A 11 25.19 -8.70 2.65
C PRO A 11 23.98 -8.33 3.51
N GLN A 12 24.12 -7.41 4.47
CA GLN A 12 23.01 -6.90 5.29
C GLN A 12 22.31 -5.68 4.67
N ASP A 13 22.84 -5.12 3.58
CA ASP A 13 22.10 -4.10 2.82
C ASP A 13 21.04 -4.79 1.95
N TYR A 14 19.79 -4.33 2.07
CA TYR A 14 18.67 -4.89 1.31
C TYR A 14 18.87 -4.70 -0.19
N LEU A 15 18.76 -5.79 -0.95
CA LEU A 15 18.90 -5.79 -2.39
C LEU A 15 17.69 -6.43 -3.06
N SER A 16 17.03 -5.63 -3.88
CA SER A 16 16.01 -6.12 -4.80
C SER A 16 16.14 -5.45 -6.15
N TRP A 17 15.31 -5.92 -7.06
CA TRP A 17 15.43 -5.68 -8.47
C TRP A 17 14.23 -4.89 -8.97
N ALA A 18 14.45 -3.83 -9.76
CA ALA A 18 13.36 -3.05 -10.35
C ALA A 18 12.48 -3.95 -11.24
N PRO A 19 11.17 -4.07 -10.97
CA PRO A 19 10.36 -5.13 -11.56
C PRO A 19 10.04 -4.91 -13.03
N TYR A 20 9.98 -3.67 -13.50
CA TYR A 20 9.57 -3.35 -14.88
C TYR A 20 10.73 -3.13 -15.84
N HIS A 21 11.96 -3.36 -15.40
CA HIS A 21 13.14 -3.16 -16.22
C HIS A 21 13.52 -4.45 -16.96
N TRP A 22 13.59 -4.36 -18.29
CA TRP A 22 13.93 -5.46 -19.19
C TRP A 22 15.21 -5.18 -19.97
N PRO A 23 16.02 -6.21 -20.28
CA PRO A 23 17.24 -6.05 -21.06
C PRO A 23 16.94 -5.50 -22.47
N ALA A 24 17.72 -4.51 -22.88
CA ALA A 24 17.64 -3.83 -24.18
C ALA A 24 18.86 -4.09 -25.09
N CYS A 25 19.66 -5.12 -24.82
CA CYS A 25 20.82 -5.50 -25.64
C CYS A 25 20.47 -6.56 -26.69
N ASN A 26 21.04 -6.40 -27.90
CA ASN A 26 20.75 -7.25 -29.07
C ASN A 26 21.03 -8.74 -28.86
N TRP A 27 22.00 -9.10 -28.03
CA TRP A 27 22.41 -10.48 -27.72
C TRP A 27 21.57 -11.15 -26.62
N CYS A 28 20.65 -10.40 -26.00
CA CYS A 28 19.78 -10.90 -24.92
C CYS A 28 18.28 -10.79 -25.28
N THR A 29 17.98 -10.50 -26.55
CA THR A 29 16.62 -10.23 -27.06
C THR A 29 15.66 -11.43 -27.06
N LYS A 30 16.12 -12.66 -26.82
CA LYS A 30 15.27 -13.87 -26.85
C LYS A 30 15.68 -14.89 -25.77
N GLY A 31 14.70 -15.41 -25.03
CA GLY A 31 14.87 -16.52 -24.08
C GLY A 31 15.22 -16.10 -22.64
N THR A 32 15.60 -17.08 -21.81
CA THR A 32 15.95 -16.91 -20.38
C THR A 32 17.41 -16.50 -20.14
N THR A 33 18.17 -16.15 -21.18
CA THR A 33 19.59 -15.78 -21.08
C THR A 33 19.83 -14.48 -20.29
N HIS A 34 18.81 -13.63 -20.17
CA HIS A 34 18.81 -12.44 -19.30
C HIS A 34 18.78 -12.74 -17.80
N LEU A 35 18.45 -13.99 -17.43
CA LEU A 35 18.49 -14.45 -16.05
C LEU A 35 19.92 -14.78 -15.57
N SER A 36 20.96 -14.46 -16.37
CA SER A 36 22.36 -14.80 -16.10
C SER A 36 23.25 -13.58 -15.83
N ASN A 37 24.27 -13.79 -14.99
CA ASN A 37 25.15 -12.78 -14.39
C ASN A 37 25.86 -11.80 -15.36
N PRO A 38 26.22 -12.15 -16.61
CA PRO A 38 26.78 -11.15 -17.52
C PRO A 38 25.76 -10.08 -17.91
N ALA A 39 24.47 -10.42 -18.01
CA ALA A 39 23.44 -9.48 -18.44
C ALA A 39 23.25 -8.32 -17.45
N TRP A 40 23.28 -8.58 -16.15
CA TRP A 40 23.02 -7.57 -15.12
C TRP A 40 24.08 -6.49 -15.01
N THR A 41 25.28 -6.75 -15.52
CA THR A 41 26.42 -5.81 -15.47
C THR A 41 26.80 -5.24 -16.83
N THR A 42 26.34 -5.84 -17.94
CA THR A 42 26.79 -5.45 -19.30
C THR A 42 25.65 -5.11 -20.26
N CYS A 43 24.40 -5.45 -19.94
CA CYS A 43 23.24 -5.14 -20.77
C CYS A 43 22.53 -3.89 -20.21
N PRO A 44 22.26 -2.86 -21.02
CA PRO A 44 21.34 -1.80 -20.64
C PRO A 44 19.92 -2.34 -20.44
N TYR A 45 19.13 -1.68 -19.59
CA TYR A 45 17.74 -2.04 -19.32
C TYR A 45 16.81 -0.89 -19.70
N GLU A 46 15.61 -1.22 -20.17
CA GLU A 46 14.53 -0.29 -20.49
C GLU A 46 13.29 -0.62 -19.66
N VAL A 47 12.53 0.40 -19.28
CA VAL A 47 11.29 0.21 -18.52
C VAL A 47 10.15 -0.25 -19.44
N ARG A 48 9.36 -1.22 -18.95
CA ARG A 48 8.14 -1.74 -19.57
C ARG A 48 7.06 -1.83 -18.51
N ASP A 49 6.29 -0.76 -18.36
CA ASP A 49 5.26 -0.64 -17.32
C ASP A 49 4.33 -1.87 -17.25
N GLY A 50 4.07 -2.34 -16.04
CA GLY A 50 3.21 -3.49 -15.76
C GLY A 50 3.73 -4.84 -16.25
N LYS A 51 4.90 -4.92 -16.89
CA LYS A 51 5.53 -6.17 -17.33
C LYS A 51 6.65 -6.56 -16.36
N VAL A 52 6.34 -7.43 -15.41
CA VAL A 52 7.31 -7.89 -14.42
C VAL A 52 8.36 -8.79 -15.08
N ASN A 53 9.64 -8.40 -14.99
CA ASN A 53 10.76 -9.23 -15.39
C ASN A 53 10.94 -10.36 -14.35
N PRO A 54 10.90 -11.65 -14.76
CA PRO A 54 10.91 -12.77 -13.82
C PRO A 54 12.20 -12.91 -12.99
N ASP A 55 13.30 -12.28 -13.39
CA ASP A 55 14.54 -12.27 -12.60
C ASP A 55 14.42 -11.58 -11.23
N VAL A 56 13.35 -10.82 -10.96
CA VAL A 56 13.08 -10.27 -9.63
C VAL A 56 13.09 -11.36 -8.55
N SER A 57 12.68 -12.59 -8.87
CA SER A 57 12.66 -13.71 -7.94
C SER A 57 14.01 -14.42 -7.77
N THR A 58 15.05 -13.98 -8.47
CA THR A 58 16.41 -14.54 -8.31
C THR A 58 17.13 -14.00 -7.08
N LEU A 59 16.66 -12.87 -6.52
CA LEU A 59 17.16 -12.32 -5.27
C LEU A 59 16.24 -12.72 -4.11
N PRO A 60 16.81 -12.96 -2.92
CA PRO A 60 16.05 -13.49 -1.80
C PRO A 60 15.23 -12.42 -1.07
N ASP A 61 15.61 -11.14 -1.10
CA ASP A 61 15.17 -10.18 -0.10
C ASP A 61 13.71 -9.71 -0.25
N SER A 62 13.21 -9.54 -1.48
CA SER A 62 11.80 -9.16 -1.72
C SER A 62 10.82 -10.26 -1.28
N PRO A 63 11.01 -11.53 -1.68
CA PRO A 63 10.26 -12.65 -1.09
C PRO A 63 10.45 -12.77 0.44
N ALA A 64 11.66 -12.54 0.95
CA ALA A 64 11.95 -12.65 2.38
C ALA A 64 11.17 -11.62 3.21
N VAL A 65 11.08 -10.35 2.78
CA VAL A 65 10.27 -9.33 3.48
C VAL A 65 8.80 -9.74 3.53
N VAL A 66 8.24 -10.21 2.42
CA VAL A 66 6.84 -10.66 2.36
C VAL A 66 6.62 -11.79 3.36
N HIS A 67 7.38 -12.88 3.24
CA HIS A 67 7.18 -14.07 4.07
C HIS A 67 7.46 -13.81 5.55
N MET A 68 8.48 -13.01 5.87
CA MET A 68 8.85 -12.69 7.24
C MET A 68 7.74 -11.87 7.91
N THR A 69 7.26 -10.81 7.27
CA THR A 69 6.21 -9.96 7.87
C THR A 69 4.89 -10.70 8.06
N GLU A 70 4.54 -11.61 7.16
CA GLU A 70 3.37 -12.49 7.31
C GLU A 70 3.57 -13.53 8.40
N SER A 71 4.74 -14.16 8.46
CA SER A 71 5.06 -15.14 9.49
C SER A 71 4.99 -14.51 10.88
N VAL A 72 5.55 -13.31 11.05
CA VAL A 72 5.47 -12.54 12.29
C VAL A 72 4.02 -12.23 12.66
N LEU A 73 3.21 -11.76 11.70
CA LEU A 73 1.79 -11.46 11.95
C LEU A 73 0.98 -12.68 12.36
N TYR A 74 1.04 -13.76 11.60
CA TYR A 74 0.25 -14.96 11.87
C TYR A 74 0.67 -15.66 13.16
N ASN A 75 1.97 -15.71 13.46
CA ASN A 75 2.44 -16.24 14.74
C ASN A 75 2.01 -15.35 15.91
N SER A 76 2.08 -14.03 15.80
CA SER A 76 1.59 -13.13 16.86
C SER A 76 0.08 -13.28 17.10
N LEU A 77 -0.72 -13.37 16.03
CA LEU A 77 -2.16 -13.63 16.15
C LEU A 77 -2.46 -14.98 16.81
N ALA A 78 -1.79 -16.05 16.35
CA ALA A 78 -1.94 -17.38 16.94
C ALA A 78 -1.54 -17.40 18.41
N TYR A 79 -0.46 -16.71 18.79
CA TYR A 79 -0.07 -16.56 20.19
C TYR A 79 -1.13 -15.82 21.02
N VAL A 80 -1.68 -14.72 20.52
CA VAL A 80 -2.73 -13.97 21.23
C VAL A 80 -3.96 -14.84 21.47
N MET A 81 -4.37 -15.62 20.47
CA MET A 81 -5.57 -16.45 20.52
C MET A 81 -5.39 -17.73 21.36
N GLN A 82 -4.23 -18.40 21.27
CA GLN A 82 -4.03 -19.74 21.84
C GLN A 82 -3.06 -19.76 23.03
N LYS A 83 -2.26 -18.70 23.21
CA LYS A 83 -1.21 -18.58 24.24
C LYS A 83 -0.14 -19.68 24.19
N THR A 84 0.02 -20.37 23.06
CA THR A 84 1.05 -21.39 22.86
C THR A 84 2.42 -20.75 22.64
N GLY A 85 3.39 -21.10 23.48
CA GLY A 85 4.72 -20.46 23.47
C GLY A 85 5.53 -20.60 22.17
N SER A 86 5.29 -21.63 21.36
CA SER A 86 5.98 -21.80 20.06
C SER A 86 5.70 -20.63 19.11
N TYR A 87 4.47 -20.13 19.05
CA TYR A 87 4.10 -19.01 18.18
C TYR A 87 4.83 -17.72 18.57
N SER A 88 4.86 -17.40 19.86
CA SER A 88 5.59 -16.25 20.39
C SER A 88 7.10 -16.33 20.07
N LYS A 89 7.71 -17.50 20.29
CA LYS A 89 9.12 -17.76 19.94
C LYS A 89 9.40 -17.58 18.45
N ASN A 90 8.54 -18.13 17.59
CA ASN A 90 8.69 -18.01 16.15
C ASN A 90 8.67 -16.54 15.71
N ALA A 91 7.68 -15.77 16.17
CA ALA A 91 7.59 -14.34 15.85
C ALA A 91 8.86 -13.57 16.27
N ALA A 92 9.35 -13.82 17.49
CA ALA A 92 10.59 -13.23 17.98
C ALA A 92 11.80 -13.65 17.13
N SER A 93 11.94 -14.92 16.77
CA SER A 93 13.06 -15.41 15.95
C SER A 93 13.08 -14.84 14.53
N PHE A 94 11.92 -14.64 13.89
CA PHE A 94 11.84 -13.97 12.58
C PHE A 94 12.29 -12.51 12.66
N ILE A 95 11.86 -11.79 13.71
CA ILE A 95 12.30 -10.40 13.94
C ILE A 95 13.81 -10.35 14.25
N ASP A 96 14.31 -11.27 15.07
CA ASP A 96 15.74 -11.37 15.38
C ASP A 96 16.56 -11.59 14.10
N ALA A 97 16.16 -12.58 13.28
CA ALA A 97 16.87 -12.88 12.05
C ALA A 97 16.86 -11.72 11.05
N PHE A 98 15.72 -11.04 10.88
CA PHE A 98 15.56 -10.03 9.84
C PHE A 98 16.03 -8.64 10.25
N PHE A 99 15.93 -8.25 11.53
CA PHE A 99 16.22 -6.87 11.96
C PHE A 99 17.39 -6.74 12.95
N LEU A 100 17.59 -7.73 13.84
CA LEU A 100 18.35 -7.48 15.08
C LEU A 100 19.65 -8.28 15.18
N SER A 101 19.73 -9.41 14.47
CA SER A 101 20.91 -10.26 14.43
C SER A 101 22.08 -9.52 13.82
N PRO A 102 23.27 -9.49 14.45
CA PRO A 102 24.45 -8.84 13.88
C PRO A 102 24.92 -9.45 12.56
N SER A 103 24.60 -10.71 12.28
CA SER A 103 25.05 -11.42 11.07
C SER A 103 24.03 -11.43 9.93
N THR A 104 22.74 -11.25 10.22
CA THR A 104 21.66 -11.38 9.23
C THR A 104 20.70 -10.19 9.22
N GLY A 105 20.73 -9.35 10.24
CA GLY A 105 19.82 -8.21 10.38
C GLY A 105 20.04 -7.21 9.26
N MET A 106 18.97 -6.89 8.54
CA MET A 106 18.94 -5.89 7.49
C MET A 106 19.32 -4.52 8.07
N ARG A 107 20.16 -3.78 7.36
CA ARG A 107 20.48 -2.39 7.72
C ARG A 107 19.25 -1.49 7.51
N PRO A 108 19.04 -0.47 8.35
CA PRO A 108 17.81 0.33 8.34
C PRO A 108 17.77 1.37 7.20
N ASN A 109 17.86 0.91 5.95
CA ASN A 109 17.80 1.72 4.73
C ASN A 109 17.39 0.86 3.52
N MET A 110 16.95 1.50 2.43
CA MET A 110 16.64 0.83 1.14
C MET A 110 17.56 1.30 0.02
N ASN A 111 18.84 1.52 0.31
CA ASN A 111 19.78 2.07 -0.66
C ASN A 111 19.92 1.23 -1.93
N PHE A 112 19.63 -0.07 -1.90
CA PHE A 112 19.67 -0.96 -3.07
C PHE A 112 18.33 -1.66 -3.34
N GLY A 113 17.23 -1.10 -2.81
CA GLY A 113 15.89 -1.54 -3.15
C GLY A 113 15.54 -1.18 -4.59
N GLN A 114 14.96 -2.14 -5.30
CA GLN A 114 14.56 -2.03 -6.71
C GLN A 114 15.64 -1.40 -7.59
N MET A 115 16.86 -1.92 -7.49
CA MET A 115 17.97 -1.51 -8.33
C MET A 115 17.70 -1.87 -9.79
N VAL A 116 17.96 -0.94 -10.71
CA VAL A 116 17.94 -1.22 -12.15
C VAL A 116 19.24 -1.93 -12.51
N ARG A 117 19.14 -3.01 -13.29
CA ARG A 117 20.32 -3.72 -13.79
C ARG A 117 20.97 -2.89 -14.89
N GLY A 118 22.27 -3.03 -15.04
CA GLY A 118 22.98 -2.54 -16.20
C GLY A 118 24.39 -2.04 -15.91
N PRO A 119 25.11 -1.65 -16.97
CA PRO A 119 26.46 -1.13 -16.86
C PRO A 119 26.47 0.31 -16.35
N GLY A 120 27.41 0.66 -15.47
CA GLY A 120 27.64 2.04 -15.05
C GLY A 120 27.34 2.28 -13.57
N GLN A 121 27.78 3.44 -13.08
CA GLN A 121 27.68 3.80 -11.66
C GLN A 121 26.23 4.07 -11.22
N ASP A 122 25.38 4.56 -12.13
CA ASP A 122 23.97 4.84 -11.84
C ASP A 122 23.15 3.57 -11.56
N HIS A 123 23.67 2.39 -11.96
CA HIS A 123 23.08 1.07 -11.70
C HIS A 123 23.76 0.35 -10.52
N GLN A 124 24.44 1.10 -9.65
CA GLN A 124 25.02 0.62 -8.38
C GLN A 124 24.28 1.16 -7.15
N ILE A 125 23.12 1.79 -7.36
CA ILE A 125 22.21 2.25 -6.30
C ILE A 125 20.76 1.87 -6.67
N GLY A 126 19.93 1.69 -5.66
CA GLY A 126 18.49 1.47 -5.80
C GLY A 126 17.76 2.69 -6.35
N THR A 127 16.47 2.51 -6.60
CA THR A 127 15.57 3.56 -7.07
C THR A 127 14.62 3.98 -5.94
N PHE A 128 13.93 5.11 -6.10
CA PHE A 128 12.93 5.55 -5.11
C PHE A 128 11.83 4.50 -4.91
N THR A 129 11.50 3.74 -5.96
CA THR A 129 10.45 2.72 -5.93
C THR A 129 10.74 1.61 -4.93
N GLY A 130 12.03 1.36 -4.63
CA GLY A 130 12.49 0.36 -3.67
C GLY A 130 11.92 0.51 -2.27
N VAL A 131 11.54 1.73 -1.86
CA VAL A 131 10.86 1.96 -0.57
C VAL A 131 9.54 1.16 -0.46
N LEU A 132 8.86 0.85 -1.58
CA LEU A 132 7.65 0.03 -1.58
C LEU A 132 7.85 -1.40 -1.07
N ASP A 133 9.07 -1.94 -1.17
CA ASP A 133 9.33 -3.33 -0.78
C ASP A 133 9.12 -3.53 0.73
N LEU A 134 9.39 -2.49 1.54
CA LEU A 134 9.15 -2.49 2.99
C LEU A 134 7.75 -2.04 3.41
N ARG A 135 6.79 -1.87 2.49
CA ARG A 135 5.41 -1.43 2.84
C ARG A 135 4.73 -2.29 3.92
N PHE A 136 5.14 -3.54 4.07
CA PHE A 136 4.63 -4.48 5.07
C PHE A 136 5.14 -4.22 6.49
N LEU A 137 6.00 -3.22 6.72
CA LEU A 137 6.52 -2.85 8.05
C LEU A 137 5.41 -2.62 9.08
N VAL A 138 4.24 -2.14 8.64
CA VAL A 138 3.03 -2.00 9.47
C VAL A 138 2.63 -3.33 10.13
N LYS A 139 2.76 -4.47 9.43
CA LYS A 139 2.49 -5.80 10.00
C LYS A 139 3.43 -6.10 11.16
N VAL A 140 4.71 -5.76 11.05
CA VAL A 140 5.71 -5.95 12.13
C VAL A 140 5.34 -5.12 13.35
N VAL A 141 5.04 -3.83 13.15
CA VAL A 141 4.63 -2.93 14.24
C VAL A 141 3.40 -3.47 14.97
N ASN A 142 2.34 -3.83 14.23
CA ASN A 142 1.13 -4.42 14.83
C ASN A 142 1.43 -5.71 15.59
N SER A 143 2.28 -6.57 15.03
CA SER A 143 2.64 -7.85 15.64
C SER A 143 3.39 -7.68 16.96
N VAL A 144 4.30 -6.70 17.03
CA VAL A 144 4.99 -6.38 18.28
C VAL A 144 4.02 -5.83 19.32
N GLN A 145 3.11 -4.94 18.93
CA GLN A 145 2.11 -4.41 19.85
C GLN A 145 1.21 -5.52 20.40
N LEU A 146 0.83 -6.50 19.57
CA LEU A 146 0.11 -7.69 20.00
C LEU A 146 0.91 -8.54 21.01
N LEU A 147 2.19 -8.80 20.75
CA LEU A 147 3.06 -9.57 21.65
C LEU A 147 3.22 -8.86 23.00
N LYS A 148 3.43 -7.53 23.00
CA LYS A 148 3.48 -6.69 24.20
C LYS A 148 2.18 -6.77 25.00
N ALA A 149 1.05 -6.51 24.35
CA ALA A 149 -0.26 -6.53 24.98
C ALA A 149 -0.61 -7.92 25.55
N ALA A 150 -0.13 -8.98 24.89
CA ALA A 150 -0.32 -10.36 25.32
C ALA A 150 0.59 -10.79 26.47
N GLY A 151 1.57 -9.97 26.88
CA GLY A 151 2.56 -10.32 27.90
C GLY A 151 3.52 -11.42 27.45
N SER A 152 3.89 -11.45 26.16
CA SER A 152 4.82 -12.45 25.62
C SER A 152 6.15 -12.45 26.39
N PRO A 153 6.59 -13.59 26.95
CA PRO A 153 7.91 -13.69 27.58
C PRO A 153 9.05 -13.64 26.56
N ASP A 154 8.75 -13.93 25.29
CA ASP A 154 9.73 -13.88 24.21
C ASP A 154 9.87 -12.48 23.62
N TRP A 155 9.01 -11.50 23.95
CA TRP A 155 9.20 -10.09 23.59
C TRP A 155 9.86 -9.29 24.72
N THR A 156 11.17 -9.41 24.85
CA THR A 156 11.94 -8.80 25.93
C THR A 156 12.20 -7.30 25.72
N SER A 157 12.49 -6.58 26.80
CA SER A 157 12.87 -5.16 26.73
C SER A 157 14.12 -4.90 25.87
N ALA A 158 15.09 -5.83 25.87
CA ALA A 158 16.29 -5.70 25.05
C ALA A 158 15.94 -5.75 23.55
N ARG A 159 15.05 -6.66 23.15
CA ARG A 159 14.55 -6.76 21.78
C ARG A 159 13.78 -5.51 21.38
N ASP A 160 12.94 -5.03 22.30
CA ASP A 160 12.15 -3.83 22.07
C ASP A 160 13.02 -2.59 21.82
N GLN A 161 14.07 -2.41 22.63
CA GLN A 161 15.05 -1.33 22.47
C GLN A 161 15.86 -1.46 21.16
N ALA A 162 16.27 -2.68 20.79
CA ALA A 162 17.00 -2.92 19.55
C ALA A 162 16.14 -2.57 18.32
N LEU A 163 14.88 -3.03 18.28
CA LEU A 163 13.97 -2.70 17.18
C LEU A 163 13.57 -1.20 17.19
N THR A 164 13.48 -0.57 18.37
CA THR A 164 13.29 0.89 18.49
C THR A 164 14.46 1.65 17.84
N SER A 165 15.69 1.22 18.08
CA SER A 165 16.87 1.79 17.44
C SER A 165 16.82 1.63 15.91
N TRP A 166 16.44 0.45 15.42
CA TRP A 166 16.29 0.18 13.99
C TRP A 166 15.24 1.11 13.35
N MET A 167 14.06 1.23 13.98
CA MET A 167 12.96 2.09 13.49
C MET A 167 13.33 3.58 13.49
N ASN A 168 14.07 4.05 14.49
CA ASN A 168 14.59 5.42 14.52
C ASN A 168 15.58 5.68 13.38
N GLN A 169 16.51 4.75 13.13
CA GLN A 169 17.46 4.86 12.02
C GLN A 169 16.76 4.81 10.66
N TYR A 170 15.79 3.90 10.50
CA TYR A 170 15.05 3.74 9.24
C TYR A 170 14.17 4.96 8.95
N SER A 171 13.42 5.45 9.93
CA SER A 171 12.60 6.65 9.76
C SER A 171 13.45 7.90 9.49
N SER A 172 14.64 8.01 10.10
CA SER A 172 15.60 9.07 9.80
C SER A 172 16.10 8.97 8.35
N TRP A 173 16.54 7.79 7.92
CA TRP A 173 16.96 7.55 6.53
C TRP A 173 15.82 7.86 5.54
N LEU A 174 14.61 7.41 5.83
CA LEU A 174 13.43 7.61 4.98
C LEU A 174 13.13 9.10 4.76
N GLN A 175 13.32 9.95 5.79
CA GLN A 175 13.06 11.38 5.69
C GLN A 175 14.23 12.20 5.10
N THR A 176 15.46 11.72 5.22
CA THR A 176 16.67 12.53 4.94
C THR A 176 17.48 12.08 3.73
N SER A 177 17.37 10.81 3.34
CA SER A 177 18.08 10.26 2.17
C SER A 177 17.53 10.83 0.86
N ASP A 178 18.36 10.81 -0.18
CA ASP A 178 17.95 11.27 -1.51
C ASP A 178 16.83 10.40 -2.09
N LEU A 179 16.90 9.07 -1.91
CA LEU A 179 15.82 8.15 -2.30
C LEU A 179 14.53 8.45 -1.54
N GLY A 180 14.62 8.66 -0.22
CA GLY A 180 13.47 9.03 0.61
C GLY A 180 12.81 10.34 0.17
N LYS A 181 13.61 11.37 -0.11
CA LYS A 181 13.12 12.66 -0.66
C LYS A 181 12.51 12.52 -2.05
N GLN A 182 13.06 11.64 -2.90
CA GLN A 182 12.46 11.34 -4.20
C GLN A 182 11.09 10.69 -4.06
N VAL A 183 10.92 9.69 -3.17
CA VAL A 183 9.58 9.12 -2.93
C VAL A 183 8.64 10.18 -2.37
N ALA A 184 9.13 11.06 -1.50
CA ALA A 184 8.35 12.13 -0.89
C ALA A 184 7.79 13.17 -1.89
N SER A 185 8.33 13.23 -3.12
CA SER A 185 7.83 14.12 -4.16
C SER A 185 6.81 13.46 -5.10
N LYS A 186 6.57 12.16 -4.99
CA LYS A 186 5.67 11.43 -5.90
C LYS A 186 4.20 11.72 -5.58
N ALA A 187 3.36 11.73 -6.61
CA ALA A 187 1.94 12.06 -6.50
C ALA A 187 1.02 10.84 -6.34
N ASN A 188 1.55 9.63 -6.52
CA ASN A 188 0.79 8.39 -6.60
C ASN A 188 1.06 7.45 -5.40
N ASN A 189 0.66 6.19 -5.52
CA ASN A 189 0.76 5.15 -4.49
C ASN A 189 2.12 5.04 -3.77
N HIS A 190 3.24 5.36 -4.44
CA HIS A 190 4.56 5.36 -3.82
C HIS A 190 4.64 6.26 -2.59
N TYR A 191 4.14 7.49 -2.69
CA TYR A 191 4.12 8.40 -1.55
C TYR A 191 3.08 7.99 -0.51
N THR A 192 1.94 7.46 -0.95
CA THR A 192 0.91 6.96 -0.04
C THR A 192 1.48 5.86 0.88
N PHE A 193 2.25 4.92 0.34
CA PHE A 193 2.94 3.87 1.10
C PHE A 193 4.15 4.35 1.90
N TYR A 194 4.85 5.40 1.44
CA TYR A 194 5.88 6.07 2.24
C TYR A 194 5.29 6.55 3.57
N VAL A 195 4.10 7.15 3.53
CA VAL A 195 3.41 7.68 4.72
C VAL A 195 3.03 6.54 5.67
N ASN A 196 2.56 5.39 5.15
CA ASN A 196 2.26 4.20 5.97
C ASN A 196 3.47 3.81 6.83
N GLN A 197 4.64 3.71 6.18
CA GLN A 197 5.87 3.25 6.81
C GLN A 197 6.39 4.26 7.83
N LEU A 198 6.38 5.56 7.47
CA LEU A 198 6.82 6.62 8.37
C LEU A 198 5.92 6.73 9.61
N ALA A 199 4.60 6.71 9.42
CA ALA A 199 3.65 6.80 10.52
C ALA A 199 3.75 5.58 11.44
N ALA A 200 3.83 4.36 10.89
CA ALA A 200 3.97 3.15 11.69
C ALA A 200 5.30 3.10 12.47
N ALA A 201 6.42 3.50 11.86
CA ALA A 201 7.71 3.59 12.55
C ALA A 201 7.66 4.62 13.69
N LYS A 202 7.05 5.79 13.46
CA LYS A 202 6.88 6.82 14.49
C LYS A 202 5.97 6.36 15.64
N MET A 203 4.87 5.68 15.33
CA MET A 203 4.00 5.08 16.35
C MET A 203 4.76 4.04 17.18
N TYR A 204 5.57 3.20 16.55
CA TYR A 204 6.36 2.17 17.23
C TYR A 204 7.32 2.76 18.27
N VAL A 205 8.03 3.84 17.91
CA VAL A 205 9.00 4.50 18.81
C VAL A 205 8.34 5.45 19.82
N GLY A 206 7.01 5.52 19.85
CA GLY A 206 6.24 6.38 20.76
C GLY A 206 6.06 7.84 20.31
N ASP A 207 6.50 8.20 19.10
CA ASP A 207 6.31 9.53 18.50
C ASP A 207 4.92 9.66 17.85
N THR A 208 3.87 9.58 18.65
CA THR A 208 2.48 9.65 18.17
C THR A 208 2.12 11.00 17.56
N LYS A 209 2.73 12.09 18.06
CA LYS A 209 2.57 13.45 17.49
C LYS A 209 3.18 13.53 16.09
N GLY A 210 4.41 13.04 15.91
CA GLY A 210 5.04 12.98 14.60
C GLY A 210 4.30 12.07 13.63
N ALA A 211 3.77 10.93 14.09
CA ALA A 211 2.96 10.05 13.25
C ALA A 211 1.68 10.77 12.76
N THR A 212 0.98 11.45 13.68
CA THR A 212 -0.21 12.25 13.34
C THR A 212 0.12 13.36 12.36
N ALA A 213 1.25 14.06 12.55
CA ALA A 213 1.70 15.13 11.65
C ALA A 213 2.01 14.61 10.24
N ALA A 214 2.66 13.45 10.11
CA ALA A 214 2.94 12.83 8.81
C ALA A 214 1.64 12.48 8.06
N LEU A 215 0.69 11.86 8.76
CA LEU A 215 -0.63 11.53 8.19
C LEU A 215 -1.41 12.78 7.80
N GLN A 216 -1.49 13.78 8.68
CA GLN A 216 -2.16 15.05 8.40
C GLN A 216 -1.54 15.75 7.18
N SER A 217 -0.21 15.76 7.07
CA SER A 217 0.50 16.34 5.93
C SER A 217 0.09 15.66 4.63
N TYR A 218 0.01 14.33 4.60
CA TYR A 218 -0.44 13.60 3.42
C TYR A 218 -1.89 13.95 3.04
N PHE A 219 -2.82 13.86 4.00
CA PHE A 219 -4.25 14.10 3.75
C PHE A 219 -4.58 15.57 3.40
N SER A 220 -3.70 16.51 3.75
CA SER A 220 -3.87 17.95 3.45
C SER A 220 -3.09 18.42 2.21
N ASN A 221 -2.28 17.55 1.60
CA ASN A 221 -1.47 17.88 0.43
C ASN A 221 -1.70 16.84 -0.69
N GLN A 222 -0.86 15.82 -0.81
CA GLN A 222 -0.88 14.87 -1.94
C GLN A 222 -2.24 14.18 -2.13
N TYR A 223 -2.93 13.82 -1.05
CA TYR A 223 -4.25 13.20 -1.13
C TYR A 223 -5.29 14.08 -1.85
N LEU A 224 -5.14 15.41 -1.79
CA LEU A 224 -6.07 16.35 -2.41
C LEU A 224 -6.22 16.12 -3.92
N ASP A 225 -5.16 15.66 -4.58
CA ASP A 225 -5.15 15.39 -6.02
C ASP A 225 -5.31 13.91 -6.35
N GLN A 226 -5.23 12.97 -5.40
CA GLN A 226 -5.21 11.55 -5.74
C GLN A 226 -6.57 10.96 -6.15
N ILE A 227 -7.68 11.63 -5.80
CA ILE A 227 -9.03 11.13 -6.08
C ILE A 227 -9.88 12.22 -6.76
N ALA A 228 -10.32 11.95 -7.98
CA ALA A 228 -11.23 12.81 -8.74
C ALA A 228 -12.65 12.79 -8.16
N ALA A 229 -13.52 13.70 -8.60
CA ALA A 229 -14.92 13.76 -8.14
C ALA A 229 -15.66 12.42 -8.31
N SER A 230 -15.36 11.70 -9.40
CA SER A 230 -15.94 10.40 -9.73
C SER A 230 -15.54 9.26 -8.79
N GLY A 231 -14.46 9.43 -8.01
CA GLY A 231 -13.76 8.35 -7.32
C GLY A 231 -12.62 7.74 -8.15
N GLU A 232 -12.44 8.16 -9.40
CA GLU A 232 -11.28 7.77 -10.19
C GLU A 232 -9.98 8.22 -9.49
N GLN A 233 -8.90 7.46 -9.70
CA GLN A 233 -7.55 7.74 -9.20
C GLN A 233 -6.63 8.01 -10.39
N PRO A 234 -6.53 9.27 -10.88
CA PRO A 234 -5.95 9.57 -12.20
C PRO A 234 -4.50 9.12 -12.39
N PHE A 235 -3.66 9.23 -11.36
CA PHE A 235 -2.26 8.78 -11.42
C PHE A 235 -2.12 7.25 -11.47
N GLU A 236 -3.12 6.51 -11.03
CA GLU A 236 -3.16 5.05 -11.11
C GLU A 236 -3.84 4.59 -12.41
N ALA A 237 -4.86 5.34 -12.85
CA ALA A 237 -5.65 5.06 -14.03
C ALA A 237 -4.87 5.16 -15.35
N VAL A 238 -3.84 6.02 -15.40
CA VAL A 238 -2.97 6.21 -16.57
C VAL A 238 -1.96 5.06 -16.76
N ARG A 239 -1.83 4.17 -15.77
CA ARG A 239 -0.89 3.04 -15.79
C ARG A 239 -1.41 1.91 -16.68
N THR A 240 -0.51 1.02 -17.07
CA THR A 240 -0.84 -0.16 -17.92
C THR A 240 -1.65 -1.24 -17.22
N ARG A 241 -1.67 -1.24 -15.87
CA ARG A 241 -2.45 -2.15 -15.01
C ARG A 241 -3.37 -1.35 -14.06
N PRO A 242 -4.30 -0.56 -14.61
CA PRO A 242 -4.95 0.49 -13.84
C PRO A 242 -5.95 -0.05 -12.80
N TYR A 243 -6.51 -1.25 -12.96
CA TYR A 243 -7.34 -1.85 -11.89
C TYR A 243 -6.48 -2.23 -10.69
N HIS A 244 -5.35 -2.89 -10.92
CA HIS A 244 -4.37 -3.22 -9.89
C HIS A 244 -3.88 -1.97 -9.15
N TYR A 245 -3.43 -0.94 -9.85
CA TYR A 245 -2.89 0.26 -9.20
C TYR A 245 -3.93 1.05 -8.40
N ARG A 246 -5.20 1.06 -8.83
CA ARG A 246 -6.31 1.62 -8.02
C ARG A 246 -6.49 0.86 -6.70
N CYS A 247 -6.47 -0.48 -6.76
CA CYS A 247 -6.54 -1.30 -5.55
C CYS A 247 -5.31 -1.10 -4.67
N PHE A 248 -4.12 -1.03 -5.27
CA PHE A 248 -2.87 -0.87 -4.58
C PHE A 248 -2.76 0.47 -3.83
N ASN A 249 -3.23 1.57 -4.45
CA ASN A 249 -3.28 2.86 -3.77
C ASN A 249 -4.40 2.91 -2.71
N LEU A 250 -5.55 2.27 -2.95
CA LEU A 250 -6.60 2.08 -1.93
C LEU A 250 -6.05 1.36 -0.69
N GLU A 251 -5.21 0.33 -0.86
CA GLU A 251 -4.53 -0.36 0.26
C GLU A 251 -3.78 0.63 1.14
N ALA A 252 -3.01 1.52 0.50
CA ALA A 252 -2.19 2.49 1.19
C ALA A 252 -3.03 3.57 1.88
N MET A 253 -4.05 4.11 1.20
CA MET A 253 -4.97 5.09 1.77
C MET A 253 -5.72 4.54 2.99
N ILE A 254 -6.26 3.32 2.88
CA ILE A 254 -6.97 2.63 3.95
C ILE A 254 -6.03 2.39 5.14
N THR A 255 -4.78 1.99 4.88
CA THR A 255 -3.79 1.81 5.94
C THR A 255 -3.49 3.12 6.67
N ASN A 256 -3.27 4.22 5.94
CA ASN A 256 -3.09 5.55 6.55
C ASN A 256 -4.30 5.99 7.37
N ALA A 257 -5.52 5.76 6.88
CA ALA A 257 -6.74 6.07 7.62
C ALA A 257 -6.89 5.22 8.89
N LYS A 258 -6.56 3.93 8.84
CA LYS A 258 -6.51 3.04 10.03
C LYS A 258 -5.48 3.51 11.06
N LEU A 259 -4.28 3.91 10.63
CA LEU A 259 -3.25 4.45 11.54
C LEU A 259 -3.73 5.74 12.22
N GLY A 260 -4.37 6.63 11.46
CA GLY A 260 -5.02 7.82 12.00
C GLY A 260 -6.11 7.50 13.02
N ASP A 261 -6.95 6.52 12.72
CA ASP A 261 -8.03 6.08 13.61
C ASP A 261 -7.47 5.61 14.96
N GLN A 262 -6.39 4.81 14.95
CA GLN A 262 -5.69 4.39 16.18
C GLN A 262 -5.07 5.57 16.96
N LEU A 263 -4.74 6.67 16.28
CA LEU A 263 -4.24 7.90 16.89
C LEU A 263 -5.37 8.87 17.31
N GLY A 264 -6.63 8.48 17.17
CA GLY A 264 -7.78 9.32 17.53
C GLY A 264 -8.17 10.35 16.47
N THR A 265 -7.68 10.21 15.23
CA THR A 265 -7.94 11.15 14.12
C THR A 265 -8.72 10.49 12.99
N ASN A 266 -9.86 11.07 12.62
CA ASN A 266 -10.72 10.54 11.56
C ASN A 266 -10.27 11.00 10.16
N PHE A 267 -9.23 10.35 9.63
CA PHE A 267 -8.81 10.56 8.24
C PHE A 267 -9.67 9.84 7.20
N TRP A 268 -10.55 8.92 7.61
CA TRP A 268 -11.55 8.33 6.71
C TRP A 268 -12.42 9.41 6.06
N SER A 269 -12.76 10.45 6.82
CA SER A 269 -13.61 11.55 6.34
C SER A 269 -12.84 12.63 5.56
N ALA A 270 -11.53 12.44 5.34
CA ALA A 270 -10.73 13.37 4.55
C ALA A 270 -11.23 13.41 3.10
N LYS A 271 -11.29 14.63 2.56
CA LYS A 271 -11.78 14.89 1.21
C LYS A 271 -10.64 15.29 0.29
N SER A 272 -10.67 14.80 -0.94
CA SER A 272 -9.86 15.36 -2.01
C SER A 272 -10.31 16.77 -2.34
N LYS A 273 -9.58 17.49 -3.21
CA LYS A 273 -10.01 18.82 -3.68
C LYS A 273 -11.35 18.79 -4.38
N TYR A 274 -11.74 17.63 -4.91
CA TYR A 274 -13.03 17.39 -5.57
C TYR A 274 -14.11 16.85 -4.63
N GLY A 275 -13.87 16.82 -3.32
CA GLY A 275 -14.83 16.36 -2.33
C GLY A 275 -14.98 14.85 -2.20
N ALA A 276 -14.19 14.06 -2.94
CA ALA A 276 -14.20 12.60 -2.90
C ALA A 276 -13.47 12.05 -1.68
N THR A 277 -13.87 10.88 -1.21
CA THR A 277 -13.23 10.18 -0.07
C THR A 277 -12.66 8.83 -0.52
N ILE A 278 -11.97 8.14 0.40
CA ILE A 278 -11.56 6.74 0.21
C ILE A 278 -12.78 5.86 -0.14
N GLN A 279 -13.95 6.13 0.45
CA GLN A 279 -15.18 5.41 0.10
C GLN A 279 -15.60 5.67 -1.35
N THR A 280 -15.53 6.92 -1.83
CA THR A 280 -15.81 7.25 -3.24
C THR A 280 -14.88 6.49 -4.18
N ALA A 281 -13.58 6.42 -3.87
CA ALA A 281 -12.61 5.72 -4.69
C ALA A 281 -12.84 4.20 -4.73
N LEU A 282 -13.20 3.59 -3.60
CA LEU A 282 -13.57 2.17 -3.59
C LEU A 282 -14.84 1.94 -4.42
N ASP A 283 -15.90 2.72 -4.17
CA ASP A 283 -17.19 2.57 -4.84
C ASP A 283 -17.03 2.65 -6.37
N TYR A 284 -16.21 3.59 -6.85
CA TYR A 284 -15.84 3.70 -8.25
C TYR A 284 -15.12 2.44 -8.75
N THR A 285 -14.09 1.99 -8.03
CA THR A 285 -13.28 0.82 -8.43
C THR A 285 -14.11 -0.47 -8.46
N MET A 286 -15.06 -0.66 -7.53
CA MET A 286 -16.01 -1.79 -7.52
C MET A 286 -16.92 -1.83 -8.76
N GLY A 287 -17.18 -0.68 -9.36
CA GLY A 287 -18.03 -0.56 -10.56
C GLY A 287 -17.30 -0.80 -11.88
N LEU A 288 -15.97 -0.99 -11.86
CA LEU A 288 -15.18 -1.20 -13.07
C LEU A 288 -15.10 -2.67 -13.46
N ASP A 289 -15.04 -2.92 -14.76
CA ASP A 289 -14.54 -4.18 -15.30
C ASP A 289 -13.01 -4.22 -15.12
N PRO A 290 -12.43 -5.25 -14.46
CA PRO A 290 -10.99 -5.38 -14.28
C PRO A 290 -10.23 -5.67 -15.60
N LYS A 291 -10.92 -5.92 -16.73
CA LYS A 291 -10.31 -6.10 -18.06
C LYS A 291 -9.18 -7.14 -18.09
N GLY A 292 -9.37 -8.25 -17.38
CA GLY A 292 -8.40 -9.35 -17.27
C GLY A 292 -7.37 -9.20 -16.16
N GLU A 293 -7.40 -8.11 -15.38
CA GLU A 293 -6.68 -8.01 -14.11
C GLU A 293 -7.38 -8.82 -13.00
N ASP A 294 -6.67 -9.09 -11.91
CA ASP A 294 -7.19 -9.90 -10.80
C ASP A 294 -8.22 -9.10 -9.98
N VAL A 295 -9.49 -9.50 -10.08
CA VAL A 295 -10.58 -8.87 -9.33
C VAL A 295 -10.39 -9.01 -7.81
N SER A 296 -9.66 -10.03 -7.35
CA SER A 296 -9.47 -10.30 -5.92
C SER A 296 -8.63 -9.27 -5.19
N ASP A 297 -7.86 -8.47 -5.93
CA ASP A 297 -7.11 -7.32 -5.39
C ASP A 297 -8.03 -6.37 -4.61
N ILE A 298 -9.30 -6.22 -4.98
CA ILE A 298 -10.21 -5.28 -4.29
C ILE A 298 -10.84 -5.85 -3.01
N PHE A 299 -10.87 -7.16 -2.80
CA PHE A 299 -11.71 -7.77 -1.76
C PHE A 299 -11.39 -7.29 -0.33
N PRO A 300 -10.12 -7.18 0.10
CA PRO A 300 -9.79 -6.65 1.41
C PRO A 300 -10.21 -5.18 1.58
N HIS A 301 -10.10 -4.40 0.51
CA HIS A 301 -10.49 -2.99 0.50
C HIS A 301 -12.00 -2.82 0.70
N VAL A 302 -12.81 -3.68 0.07
CA VAL A 302 -14.26 -3.71 0.27
C VAL A 302 -14.60 -4.03 1.73
N ALA A 303 -13.95 -5.03 2.33
CA ALA A 303 -14.18 -5.37 3.74
C ALA A 303 -13.79 -4.21 4.68
N ALA A 304 -12.64 -3.56 4.44
CA ALA A 304 -12.16 -2.44 5.24
C ALA A 304 -13.08 -1.21 5.14
N VAL A 305 -13.53 -0.83 3.95
CA VAL A 305 -14.49 0.28 3.80
C VAL A 305 -15.84 -0.07 4.39
N ALA A 306 -16.33 -1.32 4.24
CA ALA A 306 -17.55 -1.75 4.91
C ALA A 306 -17.44 -1.68 6.44
N ALA A 307 -16.25 -1.95 7.00
CA ALA A 307 -15.99 -1.77 8.43
C ALA A 307 -16.00 -0.30 8.85
N ALA A 308 -15.34 0.57 8.08
CA ALA A 308 -15.12 1.98 8.43
C ALA A 308 -16.33 2.88 8.16
N TYR A 309 -17.09 2.62 7.10
CA TYR A 309 -18.22 3.46 6.66
C TYR A 309 -19.58 2.79 6.88
N GLY A 310 -19.59 1.50 7.23
CA GLY A 310 -20.81 0.71 7.36
C GLY A 310 -21.28 0.16 6.02
N ASP A 311 -22.37 -0.61 6.05
CA ASP A 311 -22.98 -1.19 4.85
C ASP A 311 -24.52 -1.18 4.92
N PRO A 312 -25.16 0.00 5.09
CA PRO A 312 -26.60 0.09 5.32
C PRO A 312 -27.46 -0.48 4.19
N SER A 313 -26.99 -0.38 2.95
CA SER A 313 -27.67 -0.93 1.77
C SER A 313 -27.24 -2.36 1.42
N GLY A 314 -26.30 -2.94 2.17
CA GLY A 314 -25.74 -4.26 1.87
C GLY A 314 -24.90 -4.32 0.58
N LYS A 315 -24.50 -3.18 0.00
CA LYS A 315 -23.78 -3.14 -1.29
C LYS A 315 -22.42 -3.82 -1.21
N TYR A 316 -21.69 -3.65 -0.10
CA TYR A 316 -20.36 -4.24 0.06
C TYR A 316 -20.44 -5.74 0.30
N ALA A 317 -21.37 -6.16 1.18
CA ALA A 317 -21.66 -7.56 1.41
C ALA A 317 -22.12 -8.28 0.13
N ALA A 318 -23.02 -7.66 -0.65
CA ALA A 318 -23.50 -8.22 -1.91
C ALA A 318 -22.38 -8.39 -2.94
N PHE A 319 -21.50 -7.38 -3.08
CA PHE A 319 -20.33 -7.48 -3.95
C PHE A 319 -19.43 -8.66 -3.56
N LEU A 320 -19.04 -8.74 -2.28
CA LEU A 320 -18.18 -9.83 -1.80
C LEU A 320 -18.85 -11.19 -1.93
N GLN A 321 -20.13 -11.31 -1.60
CA GLN A 321 -20.90 -12.55 -1.71
C GLN A 321 -20.97 -13.07 -3.16
N LYS A 322 -21.06 -12.15 -4.14
CA LYS A 322 -21.05 -12.49 -5.57
C LYS A 322 -19.71 -13.06 -6.01
N GLN A 323 -18.60 -12.53 -5.50
CA GLN A 323 -17.25 -12.92 -5.92
C GLN A 323 -16.70 -14.12 -5.14
N VAL A 324 -16.96 -14.17 -3.84
CA VAL A 324 -16.47 -15.20 -2.91
C VAL A 324 -17.60 -15.56 -1.96
N SER A 325 -18.27 -16.68 -2.22
CA SER A 325 -19.46 -17.06 -1.44
C SER A 325 -19.17 -17.28 0.05
N SER A 326 -17.93 -17.63 0.39
CA SER A 326 -17.42 -17.82 1.75
C SER A 326 -16.66 -16.60 2.29
N TYR A 327 -16.85 -15.40 1.75
CA TYR A 327 -16.05 -14.22 2.14
C TYR A 327 -16.05 -13.95 3.66
N LYS A 328 -17.14 -14.29 4.37
CA LYS A 328 -17.24 -14.11 5.82
C LYS A 328 -16.22 -14.92 6.63
N SER A 329 -15.69 -16.01 6.07
CA SER A 329 -14.63 -16.82 6.70
C SER A 329 -13.22 -16.45 6.21
N MET A 330 -13.09 -15.46 5.34
CA MET A 330 -11.80 -15.06 4.80
C MET A 330 -11.03 -14.16 5.78
N PRO A 331 -9.69 -14.25 5.83
CA PRO A 331 -8.88 -13.43 6.73
C PRO A 331 -9.14 -11.93 6.58
N PHE A 332 -9.30 -11.43 5.35
CA PHE A 332 -9.58 -10.02 5.09
C PHE A 332 -10.91 -9.55 5.70
N TRP A 333 -11.91 -10.42 5.80
CA TRP A 333 -13.18 -10.08 6.46
C TRP A 333 -13.03 -10.09 7.98
N PHE A 334 -12.26 -11.04 8.50
CA PHE A 334 -11.98 -11.17 9.93
C PHE A 334 -11.19 -9.97 10.48
N TYR A 335 -10.15 -9.52 9.78
CA TYR A 335 -9.31 -8.39 10.22
C TYR A 335 -10.05 -7.05 10.23
N ASP A 336 -11.05 -6.88 9.37
CA ASP A 336 -11.77 -5.63 9.20
C ASP A 336 -13.09 -5.64 9.98
N GLN A 337 -13.01 -5.21 11.25
CA GLN A 337 -14.17 -5.05 12.15
C GLN A 337 -14.38 -3.58 12.50
N THR A 338 -15.63 -3.11 12.47
CA THR A 338 -15.98 -1.73 12.84
C THR A 338 -15.53 -1.39 14.26
N SER A 339 -15.56 -2.34 15.20
CA SER A 339 -15.09 -2.13 16.58
C SER A 339 -13.59 -1.85 16.70
N ALA A 340 -12.79 -2.21 15.69
CA ALA A 340 -11.36 -1.91 15.64
C ALA A 340 -11.08 -0.49 15.11
N LEU A 341 -12.11 0.24 14.66
CA LEU A 341 -12.01 1.57 14.05
C LEU A 341 -12.88 2.58 14.81
N PRO A 342 -12.61 2.85 16.10
CA PRO A 342 -13.47 3.66 16.96
C PRO A 342 -13.67 5.11 16.52
N ASN A 343 -12.85 5.65 15.62
CA ASN A 343 -12.96 7.02 15.12
C ASN A 343 -13.48 7.08 13.67
N SER A 344 -13.90 5.96 13.11
CA SER A 344 -14.43 5.87 11.75
C SER A 344 -15.89 6.34 11.66
N PRO A 345 -16.38 6.70 10.45
CA PRO A 345 -17.78 7.10 10.25
C PRO A 345 -18.80 6.10 10.83
N ALA A 346 -18.55 4.80 10.70
CA ALA A 346 -19.43 3.74 11.20
C ALA A 346 -19.42 3.60 12.73
N ALA A 347 -18.34 3.99 13.42
CA ALA A 347 -18.24 3.86 14.88
C ALA A 347 -19.28 4.70 15.63
N HIS A 348 -19.70 5.82 15.02
CA HIS A 348 -20.68 6.74 15.58
C HIS A 348 -22.07 6.62 14.94
N SER A 349 -22.27 5.65 14.03
CA SER A 349 -23.53 5.43 13.32
C SER A 349 -24.38 4.33 13.98
N THR A 350 -25.70 4.51 13.96
CA THR A 350 -26.67 3.44 14.28
C THR A 350 -26.77 2.40 13.16
N GLN A 351 -26.33 2.73 11.95
CA GLN A 351 -26.30 1.85 10.78
C GLN A 351 -24.99 1.05 10.74
N LYS A 352 -24.90 0.06 11.62
CA LYS A 352 -23.73 -0.82 11.71
C LYS A 352 -23.75 -1.86 10.58
N ARG A 353 -22.56 -2.27 10.15
CA ARG A 353 -22.37 -3.47 9.33
C ARG A 353 -23.08 -4.65 10.00
N ALA A 354 -23.91 -5.36 9.24
CA ALA A 354 -24.54 -6.60 9.70
C ALA A 354 -23.46 -7.53 10.28
N GLY A 355 -23.62 -7.93 11.55
CA GLY A 355 -22.80 -8.97 12.16
C GLY A 355 -22.91 -10.29 11.40
N MET A 356 -22.09 -11.28 11.75
CA MET A 356 -22.06 -12.59 11.06
C MET A 356 -23.45 -13.24 10.90
N ASP A 357 -24.41 -12.90 11.77
CA ASP A 357 -25.69 -13.61 11.90
C ASP A 357 -26.92 -12.97 11.23
N LYS A 358 -26.86 -11.76 10.65
CA LYS A 358 -28.07 -11.15 10.09
C LYS A 358 -27.84 -10.30 8.84
N ALA A 359 -28.02 -10.89 7.66
CA ALA A 359 -28.31 -10.10 6.46
C ALA A 359 -29.24 -10.90 5.52
N PHE A 360 -30.51 -10.50 5.49
CA PHE A 360 -31.39 -10.70 4.34
C PHE A 360 -32.26 -9.45 4.17
N ALA A 361 -32.48 -9.13 2.89
CA ALA A 361 -33.38 -8.14 2.32
C ALA A 361 -33.02 -6.66 2.54
N ALA A 362 -32.50 -6.02 1.48
CA ALA A 362 -33.23 -4.95 0.76
C ALA A 362 -32.34 -4.41 -0.37
N ALA A 363 -32.65 -4.79 -1.60
CA ALA A 363 -32.12 -4.15 -2.80
C ALA A 363 -33.30 -3.46 -3.47
N GLU A 364 -33.46 -2.15 -3.24
CA GLU A 364 -34.18 -1.24 -4.16
C GLU A 364 -33.99 0.26 -3.83
N ASP A 365 -33.57 0.64 -2.63
CA ASP A 365 -33.40 2.06 -2.22
C ASP A 365 -32.05 2.73 -2.60
N ILE A 366 -31.23 2.08 -3.46
CA ILE A 366 -29.84 2.49 -3.72
C ILE A 366 -29.72 3.74 -4.60
N LYS A 367 -30.75 4.12 -5.35
CA LYS A 367 -30.64 5.21 -6.34
C LYS A 367 -30.67 6.62 -5.76
N GLU A 368 -31.38 6.86 -4.65
CA GLU A 368 -31.70 8.24 -4.26
C GLU A 368 -30.63 8.90 -3.35
N MET A 369 -29.94 8.11 -2.51
CA MET A 369 -28.93 8.63 -1.58
C MET A 369 -27.55 8.91 -2.23
N MET A 370 -27.13 8.11 -3.21
CA MET A 370 -25.84 8.34 -3.90
C MET A 370 -25.91 9.59 -4.78
N VAL A 371 -27.07 9.87 -5.38
CA VAL A 371 -27.29 11.03 -6.28
C VAL A 371 -27.12 12.35 -5.53
N ASN A 372 -27.68 12.49 -4.31
CA ASN A 372 -27.66 13.77 -3.58
C ASN A 372 -26.28 14.20 -3.05
N THR A 373 -25.37 13.26 -2.77
CA THR A 373 -24.01 13.59 -2.29
C THR A 373 -23.05 13.90 -3.45
N VAL A 374 -23.25 13.23 -4.58
CA VAL A 374 -22.49 13.40 -5.83
C VAL A 374 -22.78 14.75 -6.51
N LEU A 375 -24.02 15.23 -6.45
CA LEU A 375 -24.46 16.46 -7.12
C LEU A 375 -23.66 17.71 -6.72
N LYS A 376 -23.13 17.80 -5.49
CA LYS A 376 -22.35 18.97 -5.02
C LYS A 376 -20.87 18.96 -5.45
N ALA A 377 -20.31 17.80 -5.83
CA ALA A 377 -18.91 17.67 -6.24
C ALA A 377 -18.69 18.00 -7.74
N SER A 378 -19.74 17.87 -8.56
CA SER A 378 -19.71 18.05 -10.03
C SER A 378 -19.39 19.47 -10.54
N GLN A 379 -19.04 20.41 -9.66
CA GLN A 379 -18.89 21.83 -10.01
C GLN A 379 -17.48 22.40 -9.88
N ILE A 380 -16.50 21.64 -9.37
CA ILE A 380 -15.12 22.13 -9.24
C ILE A 380 -14.41 21.94 -10.60
N PRO A 381 -14.02 23.01 -11.30
CA PRO A 381 -13.30 22.89 -12.57
C PRO A 381 -12.00 22.13 -12.41
N PHE A 382 -11.58 21.44 -13.47
CA PHE A 382 -10.28 20.80 -13.49
C PHE A 382 -9.16 21.85 -13.35
N GLU A 383 -8.22 21.56 -12.47
CA GLU A 383 -6.92 22.24 -12.38
C GLU A 383 -5.84 21.17 -12.29
N CYS A 384 -4.73 21.40 -13.01
CA CYS A 384 -3.57 20.52 -12.95
C CYS A 384 -3.18 20.25 -11.49
N PRO A 385 -2.99 18.97 -11.11
CA PRO A 385 -2.50 18.61 -9.78
C PRO A 385 -1.25 19.39 -9.37
N ALA A 386 -1.12 19.67 -8.08
CA ALA A 386 -0.06 20.53 -7.54
C ALA A 386 1.35 20.03 -7.90
N VAL A 387 1.54 18.72 -8.09
CA VAL A 387 2.81 18.13 -8.53
C VAL A 387 3.34 18.72 -9.85
N PHE A 388 2.46 19.14 -10.76
CA PHE A 388 2.84 19.74 -12.05
C PHE A 388 3.31 21.20 -11.94
N THR A 389 3.24 21.81 -10.75
CA THR A 389 3.88 23.11 -10.52
C THR A 389 5.41 23.00 -10.48
N LEU A 390 5.94 21.79 -10.29
CA LEU A 390 7.37 21.49 -10.23
C LEU A 390 7.98 21.19 -11.60
N GLY A 391 7.16 20.92 -12.62
CA GLY A 391 7.62 20.55 -13.95
C GLY A 391 6.49 20.13 -14.89
N PRO A 392 6.77 20.02 -16.21
CA PRO A 392 5.76 19.67 -17.22
C PRO A 392 5.27 18.21 -17.12
N GLU A 393 6.04 17.36 -16.46
CA GLU A 393 5.73 15.96 -16.19
C GLU A 393 6.12 15.58 -14.76
N THR A 394 5.49 14.54 -14.25
CA THR A 394 5.86 13.89 -12.98
C THR A 394 6.12 12.42 -13.22
N GLU A 395 7.12 11.89 -12.53
CA GLU A 395 7.43 10.48 -12.55
C GLU A 395 6.51 9.73 -11.58
N LEU A 396 5.90 8.62 -12.04
CA LEU A 396 5.02 7.75 -11.26
C LEU A 396 5.69 6.45 -10.83
N ASP A 397 6.70 6.02 -11.57
CA ASP A 397 7.53 4.83 -11.36
C ASP A 397 8.87 5.08 -12.03
N ASP A 398 9.91 4.31 -11.73
CA ASP A 398 11.25 4.57 -12.26
C ASP A 398 11.24 4.53 -13.80
N GLY A 399 11.49 5.68 -14.43
CA GLY A 399 11.44 5.84 -15.89
C GLY A 399 10.03 6.00 -16.50
N ILE A 400 8.96 6.08 -15.69
CA ILE A 400 7.57 6.25 -16.14
C ILE A 400 7.06 7.64 -15.77
N PHE A 401 6.86 8.48 -16.79
CA PHE A 401 6.43 9.86 -16.63
C PHE A 401 5.02 10.09 -17.18
N VAL A 402 4.31 11.03 -16.56
CA VAL A 402 2.99 11.48 -17.00
C VAL A 402 2.94 13.01 -16.98
N THR A 403 2.15 13.58 -17.88
CA THR A 403 1.86 15.02 -17.96
C THR A 403 0.47 15.34 -17.41
N CYS A 404 0.22 16.61 -17.08
CA CYS A 404 -1.12 17.06 -16.66
C CYS A 404 -2.19 16.71 -17.70
N LYS A 405 -1.90 16.89 -19.00
CA LYS A 405 -2.81 16.57 -20.10
C LYS A 405 -3.17 15.09 -20.19
N GLN A 406 -2.28 14.19 -19.78
CA GLN A 406 -2.56 12.76 -19.78
C GLN A 406 -3.45 12.33 -18.62
N VAL A 407 -3.42 13.04 -17.48
CA VAL A 407 -4.28 12.74 -16.33
C VAL A 407 -5.62 13.49 -16.35
N GLU A 408 -5.69 14.63 -17.06
CA GLU A 408 -6.87 15.49 -17.17
C GLU A 408 -8.18 14.74 -17.49
N PRO A 409 -8.24 13.84 -18.50
CA PRO A 409 -9.50 13.15 -18.83
C PRO A 409 -10.08 12.31 -17.68
N PHE A 410 -9.26 11.86 -16.74
CA PHE A 410 -9.69 11.08 -15.58
C PHE A 410 -10.32 11.95 -14.48
N TYR A 411 -9.96 13.24 -14.42
CA TYR A 411 -10.60 14.20 -13.51
C TYR A 411 -11.94 14.69 -14.04
N GLU A 412 -12.11 14.73 -15.36
CA GLU A 412 -13.31 15.24 -16.02
C GLU A 412 -14.41 14.20 -16.25
N ILE A 413 -14.21 12.96 -15.75
CA ILE A 413 -15.21 11.89 -15.84
C ILE A 413 -16.53 12.38 -15.22
N GLN A 414 -17.52 12.57 -16.09
CA GLN A 414 -18.85 12.99 -15.69
C GLN A 414 -19.52 11.86 -14.91
N ILE A 415 -20.03 12.18 -13.73
CA ILE A 415 -20.81 11.25 -12.94
C ILE A 415 -22.24 11.32 -13.47
N PRO A 416 -22.82 10.23 -13.99
CA PRO A 416 -24.16 10.27 -14.55
C PRO A 416 -25.15 10.80 -13.50
N LEU A 417 -25.88 11.87 -13.83
CA LEU A 417 -26.92 12.46 -12.98
C LEU A 417 -28.10 11.50 -12.74
N ASN A 418 -28.17 10.40 -13.49
CA ASN A 418 -29.13 9.31 -13.36
C ASN A 418 -28.56 8.06 -14.05
N SER A 419 -28.51 6.91 -13.38
CA SER A 419 -28.26 5.64 -14.08
C SER A 419 -29.13 4.51 -13.54
N SER A 420 -30.33 4.43 -14.09
CA SER A 420 -31.13 3.21 -14.21
C SER A 420 -30.57 2.24 -15.27
N ALA A 421 -29.27 2.30 -15.58
CA ALA A 421 -28.66 1.57 -16.69
C ALA A 421 -27.26 1.08 -16.33
N ILE A 422 -27.16 0.22 -15.31
CA ILE A 422 -26.11 -0.81 -15.23
C ILE A 422 -26.81 -2.10 -14.84
N ALA A 423 -27.46 -2.70 -15.84
CA ALA A 423 -27.89 -4.08 -15.83
C ALA A 423 -27.45 -4.66 -17.17
N MET A 424 -26.32 -5.36 -17.15
CA MET A 424 -26.02 -6.56 -17.94
C MET A 424 -24.81 -7.25 -17.33
#